data_AF-A0A1M6UI91-F1
#
_entry.id   AF-A0A1M6UI91-F1
#
_cell.length_a   1.000
_cell.length_b   1.000
_cell.length_c   1.000
_cell.angle_alpha   90.00
_cell.angle_beta   90.00
_cell.angle_gamma   90.00
#
_symmetry.space_group_name_H-M   'P 1'
#
loop_
_entity.id
_entity.type
_entity.pdbx_description
1 polymer ?
#
loop_
_entity_poly.entity_id
_entity_poly.type
_entity_poly.pdbx_seq_one_letter_code
_entity_poly.pdbx_strand_id
1 'polypeptide(L)'
;MLAVVYLVFNEGYTASGGPRLVRPELCAEAIRLGRLLAALMPDEPEVLGLLALMLLTDARRAARVDAAGERVLLADQDRSRWDRAAIVEGHELVRRCLRRGRPGPYQVQAAIQAVHTDAATAGDTDWRQILALYDQLLALAPSPVVALNRAVALAEVTGPPTALAAVSGLACDLAGYAQFHAVRADLLRRLGRGREAAAAYADAARRAGSEPERRFFERAAAASRSELSAPASRVAPTRPEGAATDDRSDG
;
A
#
# COMPACT_ATOMS: atom_id res chain seq x y z
N MET A 1 -5.20 16.11 -15.66
CA MET A 1 -4.18 16.84 -14.85
C MET A 1 -3.90 16.14 -13.52
N LEU A 2 -4.92 15.79 -12.72
CA LEU A 2 -4.76 15.06 -11.44
C LEU A 2 -4.00 13.74 -11.58
N ALA A 3 -4.36 12.92 -12.58
CA ALA A 3 -3.64 11.68 -12.90
C ALA A 3 -2.15 11.91 -13.16
N VAL A 4 -1.77 13.01 -13.83
CA VAL A 4 -0.37 13.33 -14.12
C VAL A 4 0.40 13.71 -12.84
N VAL A 5 -0.21 14.51 -11.96
CA VAL A 5 0.40 14.86 -10.66
C VAL A 5 0.57 13.61 -9.79
N TYR A 6 -0.42 12.71 -9.80
CA TYR A 6 -0.34 11.45 -9.07
C TYR A 6 0.69 10.48 -9.65
N LEU A 7 0.83 10.42 -10.97
CA LEU A 7 1.87 9.63 -11.64
C LEU A 7 3.28 10.13 -11.27
N VAL A 8 3.52 11.45 -11.28
CA VAL A 8 4.81 12.03 -10.83
C VAL A 8 5.09 11.69 -9.36
N PHE A 9 4.06 11.74 -8.51
CA PHE A 9 4.19 11.31 -7.11
C PHE A 9 4.52 9.81 -7.02
N ASN A 10 3.82 8.96 -7.75
CA ASN A 10 4.06 7.51 -7.78
C ASN A 10 5.46 7.16 -8.31
N GLU A 11 5.99 7.88 -9.31
CA GLU A 11 7.36 7.71 -9.78
C GLU A 11 8.39 8.08 -8.70
N GLY A 12 8.15 9.18 -7.96
CA GLY A 12 8.98 9.56 -6.83
C GLY A 12 8.88 8.61 -5.64
N TYR A 13 7.71 8.00 -5.49
CA TYR A 13 7.32 7.14 -4.37
C TYR A 13 7.78 5.68 -4.54
N THR A 14 7.65 5.11 -5.74
CA THR A 14 7.92 3.69 -6.04
C THR A 14 9.34 3.44 -6.50
N ALA A 15 10.06 4.50 -6.92
CA ALA A 15 11.34 4.43 -7.61
C ALA A 15 11.43 3.26 -8.60
N SER A 16 10.50 3.26 -9.55
CA SER A 16 10.63 2.45 -10.75
C SER A 16 11.84 2.98 -11.54
N GLY A 17 12.97 2.27 -11.49
CA GLY A 17 14.12 2.52 -12.39
C GLY A 17 15.31 3.31 -11.83
N GLY A 18 15.81 3.00 -10.63
CA GLY A 18 17.11 3.53 -10.17
C GLY A 18 17.65 2.88 -8.90
N PRO A 19 18.91 3.15 -8.51
CA PRO A 19 19.53 2.58 -7.30
C PRO A 19 18.96 3.14 -5.99
N ARG A 20 18.08 4.15 -6.05
CA ARG A 20 17.44 4.78 -4.88
C ARG A 20 15.97 4.41 -4.84
N LEU A 21 15.48 3.90 -3.71
CA LEU A 21 14.10 3.44 -3.47
C LEU A 21 13.05 4.56 -3.42
N VAL A 22 13.47 5.82 -3.31
CA VAL A 22 12.61 7.01 -3.27
C VAL A 22 13.34 8.16 -3.95
N ARG A 23 12.63 9.01 -4.71
CA ARG A 23 13.12 10.30 -5.23
C ARG A 23 12.39 11.44 -4.51
N PRO A 24 12.91 11.92 -3.36
CA PRO A 24 12.21 12.88 -2.51
C PRO A 24 11.80 14.18 -3.20
N GLU A 25 12.64 14.66 -4.10
CA GLU A 25 12.44 15.90 -4.86
C GLU A 25 11.13 15.85 -5.69
N LEU A 26 10.81 14.70 -6.31
CA LEU A 26 9.62 14.55 -7.16
C LEU A 26 8.32 14.53 -6.33
N CYS A 27 8.35 13.85 -5.19
CA CYS A 27 7.20 13.84 -4.28
C CYS A 27 6.96 15.22 -3.67
N ALA A 28 8.02 15.92 -3.27
CA ALA A 28 7.92 17.29 -2.74
C ALA A 28 7.33 18.24 -3.78
N GLU A 29 7.76 18.12 -5.04
CA GLU A 29 7.22 18.93 -6.14
C GLU A 29 5.76 18.57 -6.46
N ALA A 30 5.39 17.29 -6.48
CA ALA A 30 4.00 16.87 -6.66
C ALA A 30 3.08 17.41 -5.54
N ILE A 31 3.53 17.39 -4.28
CA ILE A 31 2.80 17.99 -3.17
C ILE A 31 2.68 19.51 -3.34
N ARG A 32 3.76 20.19 -3.76
CA ARG A 32 3.75 21.63 -4.04
C ARG A 32 2.70 21.97 -5.12
N LEU A 33 2.67 21.22 -6.22
CA LEU A 33 1.68 21.36 -7.28
C LEU A 33 0.26 21.05 -6.78
N GLY A 34 0.09 20.01 -5.96
CA GLY A 34 -1.20 19.68 -5.33
C GLY A 34 -1.73 20.83 -4.45
N ARG A 35 -0.86 21.46 -3.66
CA ARG A 35 -1.23 22.65 -2.86
C ARG A 35 -1.64 23.83 -3.74
N LEU A 36 -0.93 24.09 -4.83
CA LEU A 36 -1.31 25.13 -5.78
C LEU A 36 -2.68 24.86 -6.42
N LEU A 37 -2.95 23.63 -6.84
CA LEU A 37 -4.26 23.25 -7.39
C LEU A 37 -5.37 23.40 -6.35
N ALA A 38 -5.13 22.99 -5.10
CA ALA A 38 -6.08 23.15 -4.01
C ALA A 38 -6.40 24.62 -3.70
N ALA A 39 -5.43 25.52 -3.86
CA ALA A 39 -5.62 26.96 -3.70
C ALA A 39 -6.41 27.56 -4.88
N LEU A 40 -6.17 27.09 -6.11
CA LEU A 40 -6.86 27.56 -7.32
C LEU A 40 -8.30 27.01 -7.43
N MET A 41 -8.55 25.81 -6.93
CA MET A 41 -9.84 25.11 -7.01
C MET A 41 -10.27 24.59 -5.63
N PRO A 42 -10.54 25.47 -4.64
CA PRO A 42 -10.82 25.08 -3.26
C PRO A 42 -12.14 24.30 -3.09
N ASP A 43 -13.02 24.35 -4.09
CA ASP A 43 -14.30 23.66 -4.12
C ASP A 43 -14.30 22.36 -4.90
N GLU A 44 -13.19 21.99 -5.54
CA GLU A 44 -13.04 20.73 -6.24
C GLU A 44 -12.60 19.61 -5.26
N PRO A 45 -13.50 18.69 -4.85
CA PRO A 45 -13.22 17.75 -3.77
C PRO A 45 -12.13 16.73 -4.11
N GLU A 46 -11.99 16.36 -5.40
CA GLU A 46 -10.96 15.41 -5.84
C GLU A 46 -9.56 16.02 -5.80
N VAL A 47 -9.41 17.33 -5.99
CA VAL A 47 -8.12 18.02 -5.83
C VAL A 47 -7.67 17.95 -4.37
N LEU A 48 -8.58 18.19 -3.43
CA LEU A 48 -8.30 18.10 -2.00
C LEU A 48 -8.04 16.65 -1.57
N GLY A 49 -8.80 15.70 -2.12
CA GLY A 49 -8.59 14.27 -1.92
C GLY A 49 -7.20 13.83 -2.39
N LEU A 50 -6.77 14.26 -3.58
CA LEU A 50 -5.45 13.94 -4.10
C LEU A 50 -4.32 14.54 -3.24
N LEU A 51 -4.44 15.81 -2.83
CA LEU A 51 -3.46 16.43 -1.94
C LEU A 51 -3.37 15.68 -0.60
N ALA A 52 -4.53 15.33 0.00
CA ALA A 52 -4.58 14.55 1.23
C ALA A 52 -3.92 13.18 1.07
N LEU A 53 -4.22 12.48 -0.03
CA LEU A 53 -3.61 11.19 -0.36
C LEU A 53 -2.09 11.31 -0.43
N MET A 54 -1.57 12.32 -1.15
CA MET A 54 -0.13 12.54 -1.28
C MET A 54 0.52 12.86 0.06
N LEU A 55 -0.06 13.75 0.88
CA LEU A 55 0.47 14.13 2.19
C LEU A 55 0.54 12.93 3.16
N LEU A 56 -0.56 12.19 3.31
CA LEU A 56 -0.64 11.04 4.21
C LEU A 56 0.27 9.89 3.74
N THR A 57 0.42 9.76 2.43
CA THR A 57 1.34 8.81 1.84
C THR A 57 2.78 9.26 2.07
N ASP A 58 3.11 10.54 1.89
CA ASP A 58 4.47 11.04 2.04
C ASP A 58 4.95 11.13 3.48
N ALA A 59 4.04 11.35 4.43
CA ALA A 59 4.35 11.50 5.84
C ALA A 59 5.17 10.34 6.42
N ARG A 60 5.07 9.15 5.83
CA ARG A 60 5.78 7.94 6.28
C ARG A 60 7.13 7.74 5.63
N ARG A 61 7.57 8.64 4.73
CA ARG A 61 8.77 8.45 3.88
C ARG A 61 10.00 8.06 4.69
N ALA A 62 10.26 8.74 5.78
CA ALA A 62 11.43 8.50 6.62
C ALA A 62 11.45 7.09 7.23
N ALA A 63 10.29 6.46 7.41
CA ALA A 63 10.17 5.14 8.01
C ALA A 63 10.17 3.98 6.99
N ARG A 64 10.09 4.25 5.68
CA ARG A 64 9.97 3.22 4.64
C ARG A 64 11.22 2.38 4.41
N VAL A 65 12.36 2.91 4.80
CA VAL A 65 13.66 2.32 4.52
C VAL A 65 14.48 2.34 5.82
N ASP A 66 15.13 1.23 6.13
CA ASP A 66 16.01 1.13 7.29
C ASP A 66 17.42 1.68 7.01
N ALA A 67 18.30 1.62 8.01
CA ALA A 67 19.69 2.08 7.88
C ALA A 67 20.51 1.26 6.86
N ALA A 68 20.07 0.04 6.51
CA ALA A 68 20.70 -0.81 5.51
C ALA A 68 20.19 -0.53 4.09
N GLY A 69 19.24 0.40 3.92
CA GLY A 69 18.65 0.70 2.62
C GLY A 69 17.56 -0.31 2.22
N GLU A 70 17.07 -1.13 3.15
CA GLU A 70 16.08 -2.17 2.90
C GLU A 70 14.67 -1.67 3.19
N ARG A 71 13.69 -2.20 2.43
CA ARG A 71 12.27 -1.83 2.59
C ARG A 71 11.73 -2.29 3.95
N VAL A 72 11.02 -1.39 4.62
CA VAL A 72 10.32 -1.66 5.89
C VAL A 72 8.81 -1.73 5.63
N LEU A 73 8.20 -2.83 6.06
CA LEU A 73 6.76 -3.08 5.93
C LEU A 73 5.97 -2.10 6.78
N LEU A 74 4.78 -1.71 6.34
CA LEU A 74 3.97 -0.69 7.03
C LEU A 74 3.74 -1.00 8.52
N ALA A 75 3.49 -2.27 8.84
CA ALA A 75 3.28 -2.70 10.23
C ALA A 75 4.54 -2.56 11.11
N ASP A 76 5.72 -2.59 10.49
CA ASP A 76 7.03 -2.56 11.15
C ASP A 76 7.68 -1.16 11.10
N GLN A 77 7.02 -0.19 10.46
CA GLN A 77 7.50 1.19 10.38
C GLN A 77 7.44 1.85 11.76
N ASP A 78 8.56 2.46 12.14
CA ASP A 78 8.61 3.33 13.31
C ASP A 78 7.77 4.59 13.07
N ARG A 79 6.59 4.62 13.69
CA ARG A 79 5.62 5.71 13.56
C ARG A 79 6.05 7.01 14.23
N SER A 80 7.03 6.96 15.14
CA SER A 80 7.62 8.17 15.73
C SER A 80 8.38 9.00 14.69
N ARG A 81 8.80 8.36 13.58
CA ARG A 81 9.50 9.00 12.46
C ARG A 81 8.55 9.55 11.39
N TRP A 82 7.23 9.44 11.59
CA TRP A 82 6.25 9.97 10.64
C TRP A 82 6.11 11.48 10.79
N ASP A 83 5.97 12.18 9.66
CA ASP A 83 5.73 13.63 9.63
C ASP A 83 4.33 13.94 10.19
N ARG A 84 4.30 14.38 11.44
CA ARG A 84 3.05 14.73 12.14
C ARG A 84 2.35 15.93 11.53
N ALA A 85 3.09 16.89 10.97
CA ALA A 85 2.49 18.06 10.35
C ALA A 85 1.75 17.68 9.06
N ALA A 86 2.36 16.85 8.22
CA ALA A 86 1.72 16.32 7.01
C ALA A 86 0.50 15.43 7.33
N ILE A 87 0.56 14.65 8.42
CA ILE A 87 -0.59 13.84 8.88
C ILE A 87 -1.75 14.74 9.28
N VAL A 88 -1.50 15.77 10.10
CA VAL A 88 -2.54 16.70 10.55
C VAL A 88 -3.19 17.40 9.36
N GLU A 89 -2.39 17.95 8.43
CA GLU A 89 -2.90 18.61 7.21
C GLU A 89 -3.73 17.64 6.35
N GLY A 90 -3.21 16.42 6.11
CA GLY A 90 -3.91 15.40 5.33
C GLY A 90 -5.24 14.99 5.94
N HIS A 91 -5.29 14.80 7.27
CA HIS A 91 -6.53 14.49 7.99
C HIS A 91 -7.56 15.62 7.91
N GLU A 92 -7.13 16.88 8.01
CA GLU A 92 -8.03 18.04 7.86
C GLU A 92 -8.67 18.09 6.47
N LEU A 93 -7.88 17.82 5.43
CA LEU A 93 -8.36 17.74 4.06
C LEU A 93 -9.36 16.59 3.88
N VAL A 94 -9.08 15.39 4.40
CA VAL A 94 -10.03 14.26 4.37
C VAL A 94 -11.34 14.64 5.07
N ARG A 95 -11.29 15.25 6.26
CA ARG A 95 -12.50 15.71 6.97
C ARG A 95 -13.28 16.74 6.15
N ARG A 96 -12.61 17.62 5.41
CA ARG A 96 -13.25 18.59 4.52
C ARG A 96 -13.95 17.91 3.34
N CYS A 97 -13.34 16.89 2.74
CA CYS A 97 -13.94 16.07 1.69
C CYS A 97 -15.19 15.32 2.20
N LEU A 98 -15.08 14.66 3.37
CA LEU A 98 -16.20 13.92 3.98
C LEU A 98 -17.43 14.81 4.24
N ARG A 99 -17.23 16.05 4.74
CA ARG A 99 -18.33 17.00 4.95
C ARG A 99 -19.09 17.37 3.67
N ARG A 100 -18.49 17.23 2.50
CA ARG A 100 -19.14 17.52 1.22
C ARG A 100 -20.03 16.38 0.73
N GLY A 101 -19.90 15.16 1.26
CA GLY A 101 -20.77 14.03 0.93
C GLY A 101 -20.73 13.58 -0.54
N ARG A 102 -19.66 13.91 -1.28
CA ARG A 102 -19.48 13.60 -2.70
C ARG A 102 -18.19 12.78 -2.92
N PRO A 103 -18.17 11.49 -2.56
CA PRO A 103 -16.95 10.71 -2.62
C PRO A 103 -16.50 10.47 -4.06
N GLY A 104 -15.20 10.58 -4.29
CA GLY A 104 -14.52 10.14 -5.51
C GLY A 104 -13.26 9.35 -5.18
N PRO A 105 -12.57 8.80 -6.19
CA PRO A 105 -11.51 7.81 -6.00
C PRO A 105 -10.37 8.33 -5.12
N TYR A 106 -9.86 9.55 -5.36
CA TYR A 106 -8.75 10.07 -4.56
C TYR A 106 -9.18 10.39 -3.14
N GLN A 107 -10.42 10.84 -2.93
CA GLN A 107 -10.97 11.06 -1.59
C GLN A 107 -11.04 9.75 -0.79
N VAL A 108 -11.50 8.66 -1.41
CA VAL A 108 -11.60 7.35 -0.73
C VAL A 108 -10.21 6.77 -0.48
N GLN A 109 -9.29 6.87 -1.43
CA GLN A 109 -7.90 6.47 -1.21
C GLN A 109 -7.24 7.27 -0.08
N ALA A 110 -7.47 8.59 -0.01
CA ALA A 110 -6.99 9.42 1.09
C ALA A 110 -7.59 9.00 2.43
N ALA A 111 -8.88 8.66 2.47
CA ALA A 111 -9.53 8.14 3.67
C ALA A 111 -8.90 6.82 4.14
N ILE A 112 -8.54 5.91 3.22
CA ILE A 112 -7.82 4.67 3.58
C ILE A 112 -6.47 5.00 4.23
N GLN A 113 -5.69 5.92 3.66
CA GLN A 113 -4.44 6.36 4.28
C GLN A 113 -4.66 7.09 5.61
N ALA A 114 -5.77 7.80 5.77
CA ALA A 114 -6.12 8.46 7.02
C ALA A 114 -6.32 7.44 8.15
N VAL A 115 -7.01 6.33 7.89
CA VAL A 115 -7.18 5.24 8.89
C VAL A 115 -5.83 4.68 9.33
N HIS A 116 -4.91 4.43 8.38
CA HIS A 116 -3.57 3.94 8.73
C HIS A 116 -2.75 4.94 9.54
N THR A 117 -2.91 6.23 9.27
CA THR A 117 -2.10 7.30 9.88
C THR A 117 -2.67 7.81 11.21
N ASP A 118 -3.94 7.52 11.49
CA ASP A 118 -4.60 7.81 12.76
C ASP A 118 -4.25 6.78 13.85
N ALA A 119 -4.01 5.53 13.45
CA ALA A 119 -3.67 4.45 14.37
C ALA A 119 -2.33 4.70 15.11
N ALA A 120 -2.33 4.54 16.44
CA ALA A 120 -1.12 4.69 17.26
C ALA A 120 -0.11 3.57 17.00
N THR A 121 -0.58 2.32 16.91
CA THR A 121 0.21 1.14 16.54
C THR A 121 -0.41 0.37 15.38
N ALA A 122 0.36 -0.51 14.73
CA ALA A 122 -0.15 -1.32 13.61
C ALA A 122 -1.37 -2.15 14.00
N GLY A 123 -1.40 -2.65 15.25
CA GLY A 123 -2.53 -3.39 15.79
C GLY A 123 -3.79 -2.57 16.00
N ASP A 124 -3.68 -1.24 16.15
CA ASP A 124 -4.82 -0.35 16.38
C ASP A 124 -5.51 0.10 15.07
N THR A 125 -5.03 -0.37 13.91
CA THR A 125 -5.60 -0.02 12.62
C THR A 125 -7.02 -0.58 12.48
N ASP A 126 -8.01 0.26 12.18
CA ASP A 126 -9.39 -0.19 11.94
C ASP A 126 -9.52 -0.84 10.56
N TRP A 127 -9.23 -2.13 10.49
CA TRP A 127 -9.33 -2.92 9.27
C TRP A 127 -10.76 -3.09 8.76
N ARG A 128 -11.79 -2.98 9.63
CA ARG A 128 -13.18 -3.03 9.18
C ARG A 128 -13.52 -1.76 8.40
N GLN A 129 -13.06 -0.61 8.88
CA GLN A 129 -13.22 0.65 8.16
C GLN A 129 -12.45 0.64 6.84
N ILE A 130 -11.21 0.14 6.81
CA ILE A 130 -10.42 0.01 5.58
C ILE A 130 -11.13 -0.90 4.57
N LEU A 131 -11.67 -2.04 5.00
CA LEU A 131 -12.41 -2.94 4.12
C LEU A 131 -13.64 -2.24 3.51
N ALA A 132 -14.43 -1.52 4.32
CA ALA A 132 -15.59 -0.77 3.84
C ALA A 132 -15.20 0.36 2.84
N LEU A 133 -14.06 1.01 3.07
CA LEU A 133 -13.53 2.02 2.13
C LEU A 133 -13.07 1.37 0.82
N TYR A 134 -12.46 0.18 0.86
CA TYR A 134 -12.13 -0.56 -0.36
C TYR A 134 -13.37 -1.07 -1.11
N ASP A 135 -14.43 -1.48 -0.40
CA ASP A 135 -15.73 -1.80 -1.02
C ASP A 135 -16.27 -0.59 -1.81
N GLN A 136 -16.23 0.59 -1.18
CA GLN A 136 -16.66 1.84 -1.83
C GLN A 136 -15.74 2.22 -3.01
N LEU A 137 -14.43 2.09 -2.86
CA LEU A 137 -13.48 2.39 -3.93
C LEU A 137 -13.68 1.47 -5.13
N LEU A 138 -13.90 0.17 -4.88
CA LEU A 138 -14.14 -0.80 -5.94
C LEU A 138 -15.43 -0.52 -6.72
N ALA A 139 -16.46 0.03 -6.06
CA ALA A 139 -17.68 0.46 -6.73
C ALA A 139 -17.48 1.73 -7.58
N LEU A 140 -16.62 2.66 -7.13
CA LEU A 140 -16.34 3.92 -7.83
C LEU A 140 -15.35 3.76 -9.00
N ALA A 141 -14.34 2.92 -8.81
CA ALA A 141 -13.24 2.70 -9.75
C ALA A 141 -12.85 1.20 -9.76
N PRO A 142 -13.62 0.35 -10.46
CA PRO A 142 -13.35 -1.08 -10.53
C PRO A 142 -11.98 -1.35 -11.18
N SER A 143 -11.12 -2.08 -10.47
CA SER A 143 -9.78 -2.44 -10.95
C SER A 143 -9.29 -3.72 -10.26
N PRO A 144 -8.59 -4.63 -10.96
CA PRO A 144 -7.95 -5.80 -10.33
C PRO A 144 -7.00 -5.42 -9.20
N VAL A 145 -6.30 -4.29 -9.30
CA VAL A 145 -5.40 -3.79 -8.25
C VAL A 145 -6.18 -3.34 -7.02
N VAL A 146 -7.31 -2.66 -7.20
CA VAL A 146 -8.21 -2.30 -6.10
C VAL A 146 -8.77 -3.56 -5.43
N ALA A 147 -9.18 -4.55 -6.23
CA ALA A 147 -9.68 -5.84 -5.72
C ALA A 147 -8.60 -6.62 -4.93
N LEU A 148 -7.34 -6.58 -5.38
CA LEU A 148 -6.22 -7.18 -4.66
C LEU A 148 -6.00 -6.49 -3.30
N ASN A 149 -5.97 -5.16 -3.28
CA ASN A 149 -5.79 -4.39 -2.04
C ASN A 149 -6.95 -4.61 -1.06
N ARG A 150 -8.18 -4.70 -1.57
CA ARG A 150 -9.36 -5.10 -0.79
C ARG A 150 -9.19 -6.48 -0.16
N ALA A 151 -8.62 -7.44 -0.90
CA ALA A 151 -8.40 -8.80 -0.38
C ALA A 151 -7.39 -8.82 0.79
N VAL A 152 -6.42 -7.91 0.82
CA VAL A 152 -5.53 -7.72 1.98
C VAL A 152 -6.33 -7.27 3.20
N ALA A 153 -7.19 -6.26 3.06
CA ALA A 153 -8.06 -5.81 4.15
C ALA A 153 -9.03 -6.93 4.61
N LEU A 154 -9.55 -7.71 3.66
CA LEU A 154 -10.41 -8.86 3.95
C LEU A 154 -9.68 -9.93 4.78
N ALA A 155 -8.38 -10.13 4.56
CA ALA A 155 -7.57 -11.07 5.32
C ALA A 155 -7.45 -10.67 6.80
N GLU A 156 -7.39 -9.37 7.08
CA GLU A 156 -7.32 -8.85 8.45
C GLU A 156 -8.66 -8.91 9.17
N VAL A 157 -9.77 -8.78 8.45
CA VAL A 157 -11.12 -8.83 9.05
C VAL A 157 -11.67 -10.25 9.19
N THR A 158 -11.48 -11.08 8.16
CA THR A 158 -12.14 -12.41 8.05
C THR A 158 -11.17 -13.57 8.05
N GLY A 159 -9.87 -13.29 7.94
CA GLY A 159 -8.81 -14.29 7.97
C GLY A 159 -8.27 -14.70 6.59
N PRO A 160 -7.10 -15.38 6.57
CA PRO A 160 -6.41 -15.74 5.33
C PRO A 160 -7.16 -16.65 4.34
N PRO A 161 -7.99 -17.64 4.76
CA PRO A 161 -8.66 -18.52 3.80
C PRO A 161 -9.59 -17.77 2.83
N THR A 162 -10.42 -16.87 3.37
CA THR A 162 -11.38 -16.07 2.61
C THR A 162 -10.67 -15.13 1.65
N ALA A 163 -9.62 -14.47 2.12
CA ALA A 163 -8.80 -13.59 1.29
C ALA A 163 -8.08 -14.35 0.17
N LEU A 164 -7.53 -15.55 0.45
CA LEU A 164 -6.81 -16.33 -0.56
C LEU A 164 -7.74 -16.78 -1.70
N ALA A 165 -8.99 -17.12 -1.39
CA ALA A 165 -10.00 -17.42 -2.40
C ALA A 165 -10.29 -16.19 -3.29
N ALA A 166 -10.44 -15.00 -2.69
CA ALA A 166 -10.62 -13.75 -3.43
C ALA A 166 -9.42 -13.44 -4.32
N VAL A 167 -8.19 -13.58 -3.80
CA VAL A 167 -6.94 -13.37 -4.57
C VAL A 167 -6.86 -14.34 -5.73
N SER A 168 -7.23 -15.61 -5.55
CA SER A 168 -7.17 -16.62 -6.61
C SER A 168 -8.05 -16.28 -7.82
N GLY A 169 -9.16 -15.57 -7.61
CA GLY A 169 -10.00 -15.03 -8.68
C GLY A 169 -9.33 -13.98 -9.56
N LEU A 170 -8.23 -13.36 -9.11
CA LEU A 170 -7.50 -12.30 -9.81
C LEU A 170 -6.29 -12.82 -10.61
N ALA A 171 -6.07 -14.14 -10.62
CA ALA A 171 -4.83 -14.71 -11.14
C ALA A 171 -4.60 -14.44 -12.63
N CYS A 172 -5.65 -14.39 -13.44
CA CYS A 172 -5.55 -14.09 -14.87
C CYS A 172 -5.15 -12.63 -15.09
N ASP A 173 -5.84 -11.69 -14.42
CA ASP A 173 -5.67 -10.25 -14.63
C ASP A 173 -4.34 -9.74 -14.07
N LEU A 174 -3.81 -10.38 -13.02
CA LEU A 174 -2.62 -9.95 -12.30
C LEU A 174 -1.42 -10.91 -12.42
N ALA A 175 -1.43 -11.79 -13.42
CA ALA A 175 -0.37 -12.80 -13.60
C ALA A 175 1.04 -12.19 -13.70
N GLY A 176 1.16 -10.99 -14.30
CA GLY A 176 2.41 -10.24 -14.45
C GLY A 176 2.79 -9.38 -13.24
N TYR A 177 1.88 -9.19 -12.29
CA TYR A 177 2.04 -8.22 -11.20
C TYR A 177 2.75 -8.86 -9.99
N ALA A 178 3.93 -8.37 -9.61
CA ALA A 178 4.72 -8.98 -8.54
C ALA A 178 3.98 -9.01 -7.18
N GLN A 179 3.20 -7.97 -6.92
CA GLN A 179 2.47 -7.76 -5.67
C GLN A 179 1.33 -8.76 -5.51
N PHE A 180 0.69 -9.18 -6.62
CA PHE A 180 -0.28 -10.28 -6.58
C PHE A 180 0.36 -11.56 -6.03
N HIS A 181 1.54 -11.91 -6.53
CA HIS A 181 2.27 -13.09 -6.07
C HIS A 181 2.74 -12.93 -4.62
N ALA A 182 3.16 -11.73 -4.21
CA ALA A 182 3.58 -11.45 -2.84
C ALA A 182 2.42 -11.56 -1.83
N VAL A 183 1.24 -11.02 -2.14
CA VAL A 183 0.04 -11.13 -1.30
C VAL A 183 -0.39 -12.59 -1.21
N ARG A 184 -0.43 -13.31 -2.34
CA ARG A 184 -0.73 -14.75 -2.34
C ARG A 184 0.25 -15.54 -1.46
N ALA A 185 1.54 -15.25 -1.58
CA ALA A 185 2.59 -15.92 -0.81
C ALA A 185 2.40 -15.73 0.70
N ASP A 186 2.05 -14.53 1.13
CA ASP A 186 1.79 -14.26 2.54
C ASP A 186 0.58 -14.99 3.09
N LEU A 187 -0.53 -14.96 2.36
CA LEU A 187 -1.75 -15.66 2.78
C LEU A 187 -1.47 -17.16 2.91
N LEU A 188 -0.70 -17.75 1.99
CA LEU A 188 -0.24 -19.13 2.08
C LEU A 188 0.65 -19.36 3.30
N ARG A 189 1.58 -18.45 3.59
CA ARG A 189 2.46 -18.54 4.77
C ARG A 189 1.67 -18.48 6.06
N ARG A 190 0.70 -17.57 6.18
CA ARG A 190 -0.22 -17.45 7.33
C ARG A 190 -1.09 -18.69 7.55
N LEU A 191 -1.29 -19.49 6.49
CA LEU A 191 -1.97 -20.78 6.54
C LEU A 191 -1.01 -21.96 6.82
N GLY A 192 0.27 -21.70 7.09
CA GLY A 192 1.29 -22.74 7.30
C GLY A 192 1.74 -23.45 6.01
N ARG A 193 1.37 -22.94 4.83
CA ARG A 193 1.67 -23.55 3.52
C ARG A 193 3.02 -23.06 3.00
N GLY A 194 4.08 -23.24 3.81
CA GLY A 194 5.40 -22.63 3.58
C GLY A 194 6.05 -22.95 2.22
N ARG A 195 5.87 -24.17 1.69
CA ARG A 195 6.39 -24.53 0.35
C ARG A 195 5.72 -23.73 -0.77
N GLU A 196 4.40 -23.58 -0.69
CA GLU A 196 3.63 -22.84 -1.68
C GLU A 196 3.86 -21.32 -1.55
N ALA A 197 3.98 -20.84 -0.31
CA ALA A 197 4.38 -19.47 -0.03
C ALA A 197 5.75 -19.15 -0.63
N ALA A 198 6.74 -20.03 -0.44
CA ALA A 198 8.07 -19.86 -1.00
C ALA A 198 8.07 -19.82 -2.54
N ALA A 199 7.24 -20.66 -3.18
CA ALA A 199 7.08 -20.65 -4.63
C ALA A 199 6.45 -19.34 -5.11
N ALA A 200 5.39 -18.88 -4.46
CA ALA A 200 4.73 -17.61 -4.79
C ALA A 200 5.66 -16.40 -4.57
N TYR A 201 6.47 -16.37 -3.50
CA TYR A 201 7.49 -15.32 -3.34
C TYR A 201 8.58 -15.39 -4.41
N ALA A 202 8.99 -16.58 -4.85
CA ALA A 202 9.91 -16.71 -5.97
C ALA A 202 9.28 -16.19 -7.29
N ASP A 203 7.98 -16.37 -7.49
CA ASP A 203 7.25 -15.82 -8.63
C ASP A 203 7.17 -14.29 -8.59
N ALA A 204 6.99 -13.72 -7.39
CA ALA A 204 7.07 -12.28 -7.13
C ALA A 204 8.48 -11.74 -7.44
N ALA A 205 9.53 -12.43 -6.99
CA ALA A 205 10.92 -12.05 -7.24
C ALA A 205 11.25 -11.98 -8.75
N ARG A 206 10.74 -12.94 -9.55
CA ARG A 206 10.93 -12.93 -11.01
C ARG A 206 10.22 -11.77 -11.73
N ARG A 207 9.25 -11.13 -11.07
CA ARG A 207 8.44 -10.02 -11.61
C ARG A 207 8.75 -8.67 -10.96
N ALA A 208 9.70 -8.63 -10.03
CA ALA A 208 10.05 -7.43 -9.30
C ALA A 208 10.53 -6.32 -10.27
N GLY A 209 10.07 -5.10 -10.04
CA GLY A 209 10.45 -3.93 -10.84
C GLY A 209 11.77 -3.29 -10.43
N SER A 210 12.38 -3.76 -9.34
CA SER A 210 13.65 -3.23 -8.82
C SER A 210 14.46 -4.29 -8.05
N GLU A 211 15.77 -4.08 -7.97
CA GLU A 211 16.67 -4.99 -7.26
C GLU A 211 16.34 -5.13 -5.76
N PRO A 212 16.08 -4.05 -4.99
CA PRO A 212 15.72 -4.20 -3.58
C PRO A 212 14.42 -4.97 -3.37
N GLU A 213 13.45 -4.80 -4.28
CA GLU A 213 12.19 -5.55 -4.26
C GLU A 213 12.41 -7.05 -4.53
N ARG A 214 13.26 -7.37 -5.52
CA ARG A 214 13.66 -8.76 -5.79
C ARG A 214 14.30 -9.40 -4.55
N ARG A 215 15.29 -8.74 -3.95
CA ARG A 215 15.98 -9.24 -2.74
C ARG A 215 15.02 -9.44 -1.57
N PHE A 216 14.06 -8.53 -1.38
CA PHE A 216 13.03 -8.68 -0.36
C PHE A 216 12.22 -9.97 -0.56
N PHE A 217 11.76 -10.23 -1.78
CA PHE A 217 10.99 -11.45 -2.09
C PHE A 217 11.83 -12.73 -1.99
N GLU A 218 13.10 -12.70 -2.41
CA GLU A 218 14.01 -13.85 -2.26
C GLU A 218 14.26 -14.22 -0.80
N ARG A 219 14.46 -13.23 0.07
CA ARG A 219 14.59 -13.43 1.53
C ARG A 219 13.30 -13.99 2.12
N ALA A 220 12.14 -13.45 1.73
CA ALA A 220 10.84 -13.95 2.17
C ALA A 220 10.58 -15.40 1.72
N ALA A 221 11.01 -15.76 0.50
CA ALA A 221 10.95 -17.12 0.00
C ALA A 221 11.85 -18.08 0.80
N ALA A 222 13.06 -17.63 1.17
CA ALA A 222 13.96 -18.41 2.01
C ALA A 222 13.39 -18.64 3.42
N ALA A 223 12.89 -17.57 4.06
CA ALA A 223 12.26 -17.66 5.38
C ALA A 223 11.08 -18.64 5.39
N SER A 224 10.21 -18.58 4.38
CA SER A 224 9.05 -19.47 4.25
C SER A 224 9.42 -20.96 4.10
N ARG A 225 10.63 -21.26 3.56
CA ARG A 225 11.16 -22.64 3.52
C ARG A 225 11.71 -23.08 4.87
N SER A 226 12.37 -22.18 5.60
CA SER A 226 12.97 -22.47 6.92
C SER A 226 11.93 -22.66 8.02
N GLU A 227 10.80 -21.95 7.97
CA GLU A 227 9.65 -22.16 8.88
C GLU A 227 9.09 -23.59 8.80
N LEU A 228 9.30 -24.29 7.68
CA LEU A 228 8.93 -25.70 7.50
C LEU A 228 9.84 -26.68 8.28
N SER A 229 11.03 -26.24 8.71
CA SER A 229 12.09 -27.06 9.31
C SER A 229 12.25 -26.85 10.82
N ALA A 230 11.58 -25.86 11.41
CA ALA A 230 11.64 -25.61 12.84
C ALA A 230 10.54 -26.40 13.59
N PRO A 231 10.83 -27.07 14.72
CA PRO A 231 9.79 -27.62 15.57
C PRO A 231 8.89 -26.49 16.08
N ALA A 232 7.58 -26.72 16.12
CA ALA A 232 6.53 -25.74 16.39
C ALA A 232 6.72 -25.03 17.75
N SER A 233 7.54 -24.00 17.80
CA SER A 233 7.69 -23.10 18.94
C SER A 233 8.33 -21.78 18.48
N ARG A 234 7.48 -20.75 18.44
CA ARG A 234 7.79 -19.30 18.49
C ARG A 234 8.62 -18.71 17.35
N VAL A 235 7.92 -18.20 16.32
CA VAL A 235 8.33 -16.97 15.60
C VAL A 235 7.08 -16.12 15.39
N ALA A 236 7.12 -14.86 15.84
CA ALA A 236 6.04 -13.89 15.58
C ALA A 236 6.09 -13.44 14.11
N PRO A 237 4.95 -13.28 13.42
CA PRO A 237 4.89 -13.23 11.97
C PRO A 237 5.22 -11.84 11.39
N THR A 238 6.04 -11.80 10.34
CA THR A 238 6.29 -10.62 9.50
C THR A 238 5.19 -10.49 8.42
N ARG A 239 4.57 -9.30 8.26
CA ARG A 239 3.34 -9.07 7.47
C ARG A 239 3.61 -8.23 6.20
N PRO A 240 3.32 -8.70 4.98
CA PRO A 240 3.27 -7.87 3.79
C PRO A 240 1.86 -7.32 3.61
N GLU A 241 1.68 -6.06 4.00
CA GLU A 241 0.51 -5.28 3.63
C GLU A 241 0.80 -4.44 2.39
N GLY A 242 -0.28 -4.18 1.65
CA GLY A 242 -0.36 -3.60 0.31
C GLY A 242 0.81 -2.69 -0.07
N ALA A 243 1.44 -3.05 -1.19
CA ALA A 243 2.19 -2.09 -1.97
C ALA A 243 1.30 -0.88 -2.22
N ALA A 244 1.93 0.28 -2.20
CA ALA A 244 1.25 1.52 -2.49
C ALA A 244 0.46 1.44 -3.78
N THR A 245 -0.61 2.22 -3.79
CA THR A 245 -1.53 2.50 -4.88
C THR A 245 -0.80 2.99 -6.13
N ASP A 246 -0.02 2.11 -6.77
CA ASP A 246 0.46 2.27 -8.13
C ASP A 246 -0.70 1.90 -9.05
N ASP A 247 -1.65 2.83 -9.13
CA ASP A 247 -2.67 2.82 -10.17
C ASP A 247 -2.00 3.29 -11.45
N ARG A 248 -1.26 2.38 -12.10
CA ARG A 248 -0.99 2.53 -13.53
C ARG A 248 -2.31 2.24 -14.22
N SER A 249 -3.07 3.30 -14.43
CA SER A 249 -4.09 3.34 -15.46
C SER A 249 -3.36 3.24 -16.79
N ASP A 250 -3.17 2.03 -17.31
CA ASP A 250 -2.85 1.84 -18.72
C ASP A 250 -4.04 2.36 -19.52
N GLY A 251 -3.77 3.40 -20.32
CA GLY A 251 -4.65 3.81 -21.42
C GLY A 251 -4.50 2.89 -22.62
#